data_AF-A0A0D7AKF5-F1
#
_entry.id   AF-A0A0D7AKF5-F1
#
_cell.length_a   1.000
_cell.length_b   1.000
_cell.length_c   1.000
_cell.angle_alpha   90.00
_cell.angle_beta   90.00
_cell.angle_gamma   90.00
#
_symmetry.space_group_name_H-M   'P 1'
#
loop_
_entity.id
_entity.type
_entity.pdbx_description
1 polymer ?
#
loop_
_entity_poly.entity_id
_entity_poly.type
_entity_poly.pdbx_seq_one_letter_code
_entity_poly.pdbx_strand_id
1 'polypeptide(L)'
;SSADSDLTLKSKDGVLFKVKKANLAASSNAFPIPSDEEGSKIVEMEESADVLELLLSFTTRRPHYPDLLGVLFEKRLRLSYAALKWQIPAVMVVCKIHLES
;
A
#
# COMPACT_ATOMS: atom_id res chain seq x y z
N SER A 1 -3.90 11.39 14.18
CA SER A 1 -4.14 10.69 15.45
C SER A 1 -3.91 9.20 15.23
N SER A 2 -2.99 8.58 15.98
CA SER A 2 -2.59 7.16 15.87
C SER A 2 -3.56 6.19 16.58
N ALA A 3 -4.69 6.68 17.08
CA ALA A 3 -5.58 5.92 17.97
C ALA A 3 -6.47 4.87 17.26
N ASP A 4 -6.56 4.90 15.93
CA ASP A 4 -7.47 4.04 15.15
C ASP A 4 -6.76 3.03 14.22
N SER A 5 -5.45 2.83 14.34
CA SER A 5 -4.75 1.82 13.54
C SER A 5 -4.89 0.45 14.20
N ASP A 6 -5.50 -0.50 13.50
CA ASP A 6 -5.83 -1.86 13.94
C ASP A 6 -5.02 -2.94 13.19
N LEU A 7 -4.06 -2.54 12.35
CA LEU A 7 -3.13 -3.43 11.68
C LEU A 7 -1.72 -2.84 11.61
N THR A 8 -0.71 -3.69 11.85
CA THR A 8 0.70 -3.35 11.64
C THR A 8 1.26 -4.18 10.50
N LEU A 9 1.73 -3.50 9.46
CA LEU A 9 2.49 -4.10 8.36
C LEU A 9 3.97 -3.85 8.59
N LYS A 10 4.83 -4.78 8.18
CA LYS A 10 6.29 -4.64 8.22
C LYS A 10 6.84 -4.81 6.80
N SER A 11 7.54 -3.81 6.29
CA SER A 11 8.21 -3.90 5.01
C SER A 11 9.39 -4.88 5.02
N LYS A 12 9.85 -5.26 3.83
CA LYS A 12 11.01 -6.14 3.64
C LYS A 12 12.29 -5.63 4.30
N ASP A 13 12.47 -4.31 4.37
CA ASP A 13 13.59 -3.62 5.02
C ASP A 13 13.31 -3.28 6.50
N GLY A 14 12.23 -3.82 7.09
CA GLY A 14 11.98 -3.82 8.53
C GLY A 14 11.24 -2.59 9.07
N VAL A 15 10.76 -1.70 8.22
CA VAL A 15 9.98 -0.52 8.63
C VAL A 15 8.54 -0.92 8.94
N LEU A 16 8.01 -0.39 10.04
CA LEU A 16 6.64 -0.68 10.50
C LEU A 16 5.66 0.41 10.05
N PHE A 17 4.53 -0.03 9.50
CA PHE A 17 3.43 0.80 9.05
C PHE A 17 2.17 0.47 9.84
N LYS A 18 1.60 1.48 10.49
CA LYS A 18 0.32 1.37 11.20
C LYS A 18 -0.80 1.82 10.28
N VAL A 19 -1.73 0.93 9.97
CA VAL A 19 -2.80 1.15 8.99
C VAL A 19 -4.16 0.74 9.55
N LYS A 20 -5.23 1.18 8.86
CA LYS A 20 -6.61 0.75 9.17
C LYS A 20 -7.00 -0.41 8.26
N LYS A 21 -7.41 -1.56 8.81
CA LYS A 21 -7.94 -2.71 8.07
C LYS A 21 -9.04 -2.26 7.10
N ALA A 22 -9.94 -1.39 7.56
CA ALA A 22 -11.04 -0.85 6.75
C ALA A 22 -10.57 -0.09 5.49
N ASN A 23 -9.45 0.62 5.54
CA ASN A 23 -8.92 1.33 4.38
C ASN A 23 -8.30 0.37 3.35
N LEU A 24 -7.60 -0.66 3.83
CA LEU A 24 -7.05 -1.71 2.96
C LEU A 24 -8.17 -2.50 2.30
N ALA A 25 -9.14 -2.98 3.09
CA ALA A 25 -10.28 -3.77 2.60
C ALA A 25 -11.14 -2.98 1.59
N ALA A 26 -11.30 -1.66 1.77
CA ALA A 26 -12.00 -0.82 0.82
C ALA A 26 -11.26 -0.66 -0.53
N SER A 27 -9.94 -0.85 -0.53
CA SER A 27 -9.08 -0.62 -1.70
C SER A 27 -8.68 -1.90 -2.41
N SER A 28 -8.76 -3.05 -1.71
CA SER A 28 -8.33 -4.35 -2.21
C SER A 28 -8.84 -5.51 -1.34
N ASN A 29 -9.20 -6.60 -2.00
CA ASN A 29 -9.52 -7.89 -1.36
C ASN A 29 -8.31 -8.84 -1.26
N ALA A 30 -7.14 -8.44 -1.77
CA ALA A 30 -5.96 -9.28 -1.88
C ALA A 30 -5.00 -9.14 -0.69
N PHE A 31 -5.17 -8.12 0.15
CA PHE A 31 -4.34 -7.98 1.35
C PHE A 31 -4.60 -9.12 2.35
N PRO A 32 -3.55 -9.66 3.01
CA PRO A 32 -3.70 -10.66 4.06
C PRO A 32 -4.11 -9.95 5.35
N ILE A 33 -5.39 -9.61 5.46
CA ILE A 33 -5.95 -8.96 6.64
C ILE A 33 -6.27 -10.06 7.66
N PRO A 34 -5.55 -10.14 8.81
CA PRO A 34 -5.82 -11.13 9.83
C PRO A 34 -7.20 -10.92 10.46
N SER A 35 -7.82 -12.02 10.86
CA SER A 35 -9.07 -11.99 11.63
C SER A 35 -8.86 -11.35 13.00
N ASP A 36 -9.92 -10.83 13.62
CA ASP A 36 -9.79 -10.13 14.90
C ASP A 36 -9.40 -11.08 16.05
N GLU A 37 -9.58 -12.39 15.89
CA GLU A 37 -9.17 -13.41 16.84
C GLU A 37 -7.65 -13.71 16.81
N GLU A 38 -6.94 -13.34 15.73
CA GLU A 38 -5.51 -13.63 15.55
C GLU A 38 -4.58 -12.64 16.29
N GLY A 39 -5.15 -11.67 17.02
CA GLY A 39 -4.41 -10.70 17.81
C GLY A 39 -3.60 -9.68 16.97
N SER A 40 -2.78 -8.86 17.64
CA SER A 40 -1.93 -7.83 17.02
C SER A 40 -0.72 -8.42 16.27
N LYS A 41 -0.99 -9.28 15.29
CA LYS A 41 0.05 -9.89 14.45
C LYS A 41 0.63 -8.86 13.49
N ILE A 42 1.95 -8.81 13.43
CA ILE A 42 2.67 -8.05 12.40
C ILE A 42 2.59 -8.86 11.10
N VAL A 43 2.06 -8.24 10.05
CA VAL A 43 2.00 -8.83 8.71
C VAL A 43 3.25 -8.41 7.94
N GLU A 44 4.05 -9.38 7.53
CA GLU A 44 5.25 -9.12 6.73
C GLU A 44 4.90 -8.92 5.26
N MET A 45 5.49 -7.88 4.67
CA MET A 45 5.29 -7.47 3.29
C MET A 45 6.58 -7.67 2.50
N GLU A 46 6.46 -7.97 1.21
CA GLU A 46 7.62 -8.19 0.33
C GLU A 46 8.19 -6.88 -0.23
N GLU A 47 7.40 -5.81 -0.16
CA GLU A 47 7.78 -4.47 -0.61
C GLU A 47 8.74 -3.80 0.39
N SER A 48 9.70 -3.03 -0.12
CA SER A 48 10.51 -2.13 0.71
C SER A 48 9.64 -0.98 1.23
N ALA A 49 10.12 -0.31 2.28
CA ALA A 49 9.39 0.76 2.95
C ALA A 49 8.94 1.84 1.97
N ASP A 50 9.83 2.25 1.07
CA ASP A 50 9.57 3.34 0.12
C ASP A 50 8.44 3.02 -0.88
N VAL A 51 8.33 1.76 -1.32
CA VAL A 51 7.26 1.28 -2.21
C VAL A 51 5.98 1.07 -1.41
N LEU A 52 6.08 0.45 -0.24
CA LEU A 52 4.93 0.16 0.62
C LEU A 52 4.25 1.44 1.10
N GLU A 53 5.03 2.46 1.49
CA GLU A 53 4.51 3.78 1.86
C GLU A 53 3.68 4.39 0.73
N LEU A 54 4.23 4.38 -0.48
CA LEU A 54 3.56 4.94 -1.65
C LEU A 54 2.29 4.14 -1.97
N LEU A 55 2.35 2.81 -1.94
CA LEU A 55 1.18 1.95 -2.13
C LEU A 55 0.07 2.24 -1.11
N LEU A 56 0.41 2.35 0.17
CA LEU A 56 -0.54 2.63 1.26
C LEU A 56 -1.14 4.04 1.18
N SER A 57 -0.44 4.98 0.57
CA SER A 57 -0.99 6.32 0.36
C SER A 57 -2.20 6.32 -0.60
N PHE A 58 -2.28 5.35 -1.52
CA PHE A 58 -3.46 5.15 -2.38
C PHE A 58 -4.63 4.45 -1.69
N THR A 59 -4.39 3.73 -0.58
CA THR A 59 -5.46 3.05 0.17
C THR A 59 -6.08 3.95 1.23
N THR A 60 -5.38 5.03 1.59
CA THR A 60 -5.88 5.99 2.57
C THR A 60 -6.94 6.88 1.91
N ARG A 61 -8.10 7.02 2.56
CA ARG A 61 -9.15 7.94 2.11
C ARG A 61 -8.62 9.39 2.13
N ARG A 62 -8.30 9.91 0.94
CA ARG A 62 -7.88 11.30 0.68
C ARG A 62 -8.59 11.80 -0.57
N PRO A 63 -8.81 13.12 -0.71
CA PRO A 63 -9.47 13.69 -1.88
C PRO A 63 -8.65 13.52 -3.19
N HIS A 64 -7.34 13.34 -3.07
CA HIS A 64 -6.44 13.18 -4.20
C HIS A 64 -5.47 12.02 -3.97
N TYR A 65 -5.15 11.30 -5.05
CA TYR A 65 -4.08 10.32 -5.08
C TYR A 65 -2.71 11.03 -5.05
N PRO A 66 -1.66 10.36 -4.55
CA PRO A 66 -0.32 10.92 -4.59
C PRO A 66 0.11 11.20 -6.03
N ASP A 67 0.81 12.31 -6.22
CA ASP A 67 1.47 12.61 -7.47
C ASP A 67 2.69 11.70 -7.66
N LEU A 68 2.84 11.15 -8.86
CA LEU A 68 4.01 10.34 -9.23
C LEU A 68 5.05 11.13 -10.03
N LEU A 69 4.82 12.41 -10.29
CA LEU A 69 5.84 13.31 -10.84
C LEU A 69 7.05 13.37 -9.91
N GLY A 70 8.25 13.20 -10.49
CA GLY A 70 9.51 13.15 -9.74
C GLY A 70 9.80 11.82 -9.02
N VAL A 71 8.85 10.88 -8.99
CA VAL A 71 9.14 9.51 -8.52
C VAL A 71 9.98 8.80 -9.58
N LEU A 72 11.12 8.24 -9.19
CA LEU A 72 12.01 7.51 -10.09
C LEU A 72 11.27 6.37 -10.82
N PHE A 73 11.60 6.16 -12.10
CA PHE A 73 10.96 5.14 -12.94
C PHE A 73 10.97 3.75 -12.29
N GLU A 74 12.11 3.34 -11.72
CA GLU A 74 12.25 2.06 -11.02
C GLU A 74 11.26 1.93 -9.86
N LYS A 75 11.07 2.99 -9.08
CA LYS A 75 10.09 3.00 -7.98
C LYS A 75 8.65 2.93 -8.51
N ARG A 76 8.32 3.59 -9.62
CA ARG A 76 7.01 3.49 -10.28
C ARG A 76 6.75 2.07 -10.82
N LEU A 77 7.76 1.43 -11.39
CA LEU A 77 7.67 0.05 -11.86
C LEU A 77 7.43 -0.92 -10.69
N ARG A 78 8.20 -0.81 -9.61
CA ARG A 78 7.99 -1.62 -8.39
C ARG A 78 6.61 -1.37 -7.76
N LEU A 79 6.15 -0.12 -7.75
CA LEU A 79 4.79 0.24 -7.33
C LEU A 79 3.73 -0.45 -8.21
N SER A 80 3.89 -0.47 -9.53
CA SER A 80 2.93 -1.15 -10.43
C SER A 80 2.87 -2.66 -10.19
N TYR A 81 4.01 -3.32 -9.93
CA TYR A 81 4.03 -4.74 -9.59
C TYR A 81 3.32 -5.01 -8.26
N ALA A 82 3.58 -4.20 -7.24
CA ALA A 82 2.89 -4.29 -5.95
C ALA A 82 1.39 -4.05 -6.10
N ALA A 83 0.98 -3.06 -6.91
CA ALA A 83 -0.42 -2.76 -7.18
C ALA A 83 -1.16 -3.90 -7.88
N LEU A 84 -0.49 -4.60 -8.79
CA LEU A 84 -1.04 -5.78 -9.44
C LEU A 84 -1.19 -6.93 -8.45
N LYS A 85 -0.14 -7.22 -7.67
CA LYS A 85 -0.15 -8.26 -6.62
C LYS A 85 -1.29 -8.05 -5.63
N TRP A 86 -1.40 -6.82 -5.13
CA TRP A 86 -2.39 -6.44 -4.14
C TRP A 86 -3.69 -5.94 -4.77
N GLN A 87 -3.88 -6.05 -6.09
CA GLN A 87 -5.11 -5.69 -6.79
C GLN A 87 -5.67 -4.32 -6.38
N ILE A 88 -4.85 -3.26 -6.40
CA ILE A 88 -5.28 -1.88 -6.10
C ILE A 88 -5.50 -1.14 -7.43
N PRO A 89 -6.75 -1.05 -7.95
CA PRO A 89 -6.99 -0.62 -9.33
C PRO A 89 -6.59 0.83 -9.59
N ALA A 90 -6.78 1.70 -8.60
CA ALA A 90 -6.39 3.11 -8.69
C ALA A 90 -4.90 3.29 -9.02
N VAL A 91 -4.03 2.51 -8.37
CA VAL A 91 -2.58 2.56 -8.60
C VAL A 91 -2.25 2.03 -10.00
N MET A 92 -2.90 0.95 -10.44
CA MET A 92 -2.66 0.39 -11.76
C MET A 92 -2.98 1.39 -12.88
N VAL A 93 -4.09 2.13 -12.76
CA VAL A 93 -4.48 3.15 -13.75
C VAL A 93 -3.46 4.29 -13.78
N VAL A 94 -3.05 4.80 -12.61
CA VAL A 94 -2.09 5.91 -12.51
C VAL A 94 -0.71 5.49 -13.00
N CYS A 95 -0.22 4.30 -12.62
CA CYS A 95 1.06 3.80 -13.11
C CYS A 95 1.06 3.57 -14.62
N LYS A 96 -0.05 3.09 -15.22
CA LYS A 96 -0.14 2.89 -16.67
C LYS A 96 0.11 4.21 -17.42
N ILE A 97 -0.54 5.29 -17.00
CA ILE A 97 -0.38 6.63 -17.61
C ILE A 97 1.08 7.10 -17.55
N HIS A 98 1.78 6.88 -16.42
CA HIS A 98 3.15 7.38 -16.20
C HIS A 98 4.27 6.43 -16.67
N LEU A 99 3.94 5.21 -17.11
CA LEU A 99 4.89 4.27 -17.70
C LEU A 99 4.86 4.32 -19.25
N GLU A 100 3.75 4.78 -19.83
CA GLU A 100 3.60 4.98 -21.28
C GLU A 100 4.13 6.36 -21.77
N SER A 101 4.44 7.27 -20.84
CA SER A 101 4.99 8.61 -21.09
C SER A 101 6.51 8.68 -20.93
#